data_AF-A0AAW7K094-F1
#
_entry.id   AF-A0AAW7K094-F1
#
_cell.length_a   1.000
_cell.length_b   1.000
_cell.length_c   1.000
_cell.angle_alpha   90.00
_cell.angle_beta   90.00
_cell.angle_gamma   90.00
#
_symmetry.space_group_name_H-M   'P 1'
#
loop_
_entity.id
_entity.type
_entity.pdbx_description
1 polymer ?
#
loop_
_entity_poly.entity_id
_entity_poly.type
_entity_poly.pdbx_seq_one_letter_code
_entity_poly.pdbx_strand_id
1 'polypeptide(L)' 'MNIKKLVATVVLIAVCCLFYLLALDSYCDQGGNFSNGICSITSVVPW' A
#
# COMPACT_ATOMS: atom_id res chain seq x y z
N MET A 1 -10.23 -2.90 26.49
CA MET A 1 -9.96 -2.39 25.13
C MET A 1 -11.12 -2.79 24.22
N ASN A 2 -11.86 -1.84 23.66
CA ASN A 2 -13.04 -2.15 22.84
C ASN A 2 -12.60 -2.73 21.49
N ILE A 3 -12.83 -4.03 21.27
CA ILE A 3 -12.47 -4.75 20.02
C ILE A 3 -13.01 -4.02 18.78
N LYS A 4 -14.22 -3.46 18.85
CA LYS A 4 -14.82 -2.66 17.76
C LYS A 4 -13.94 -1.47 17.35
N LYS A 5 -13.30 -0.81 18.33
CA LYS A 5 -12.42 0.34 18.09
C LYS A 5 -11.09 -0.11 17.48
N LEU A 6 -10.58 -1.26 17.91
CA LEU A 6 -9.37 -1.88 17.35
C LEU A 6 -9.58 -2.30 15.89
N VAL A 7 -10.70 -2.96 15.58
CA VAL A 7 -11.04 -3.35 14.21
C VAL A 7 -11.18 -2.11 13.32
N ALA A 8 -11.86 -1.06 13.78
CA ALA A 8 -11.98 0.19 13.03
C ALA A 8 -10.61 0.82 12.72
N THR A 9 -9.69 0.84 13.70
CA THR A 9 -8.33 1.33 13.50
C THR A 9 -7.55 0.47 12.50
N VAL A 10 -7.62 -0.85 12.60
CA VAL A 10 -6.92 -1.76 11.67
C VAL A 10 -7.46 -1.61 10.24
N VAL A 11 -8.78 -1.51 10.08
CA VAL A 11 -9.41 -1.30 8.76
C VAL A 11 -8.98 0.03 8.16
N LEU A 12 -8.95 1.11 8.96
CA LEU A 12 -8.48 2.42 8.51
C LEU A 12 -7.03 2.36 8.01
N ILE A 13 -6.14 1.71 8.77
CA ILE A 13 -4.73 1.52 8.39
C ILE A 13 -4.62 0.72 7.10
N ALA A 14 -5.38 -0.38 6.98
CA ALA A 14 -5.38 -1.22 5.78
C ALA A 14 -5.82 -0.43 4.53
N VAL A 15 -6.88 0.39 4.64
CA VAL A 15 -7.34 1.25 3.54
C VAL A 15 -6.27 2.28 3.16
N CYS A 16 -5.63 2.93 4.13
CA CYS A 16 -4.52 3.85 3.86
C CYS A 16 -3.34 3.17 3.16
N CYS A 17 -2.97 1.96 3.58
CA CYS A 17 -1.93 1.18 2.93
C CYS A 17 -2.30 0.81 1.49
N LEU A 18 -3.56 0.40 1.24
CA LEU A 18 -4.02 0.09 -0.12
C LEU A 18 -3.96 1.31 -1.04
N PHE A 19 -4.44 2.47 -0.59
CA PHE A 19 -4.35 3.71 -1.37
C PHE A 19 -2.89 4.13 -1.63
N TYR A 20 -2.01 3.91 -0.67
CA TYR A 20 -0.58 4.19 -0.82
C TYR A 20 0.08 3.29 -1.87
N LEU A 21 -0.24 1.98 -1.87
CA LEU A 21 0.27 1.03 -2.86
C LEU A 21 -0.27 1.34 -4.26
N LEU A 22 -1.56 1.64 -4.41
CA LEU A 22 -2.18 2.06 -5.67
C LEU A 22 -1.52 3.33 -6.23
N ALA A 23 -1.22 4.30 -5.37
CA ALA A 23 -0.49 5.48 -5.77
C ALA A 23 0.92 5.08 -6.25
N LEU A 24 1.65 4.28 -5.47
CA LEU A 24 2.99 3.82 -5.85
C LEU A 24 3.02 3.09 -7.19
N ASP A 25 2.04 2.23 -7.45
CA ASP A 25 1.91 1.49 -8.71
C ASP A 25 1.85 2.44 -9.92
N SER A 26 0.99 3.45 -9.85
CA SER A 26 0.88 4.50 -10.88
C SER A 26 2.13 5.37 -11.02
N TYR A 27 2.84 5.63 -9.92
CA TYR A 27 4.12 6.38 -9.94
C TYR A 27 5.25 5.55 -10.55
N CYS A 28 5.27 4.23 -10.32
CA CYS A 28 6.29 3.33 -10.85
C CYS A 28 6.06 2.96 -12.31
N ASP A 29 4.81 2.82 -12.74
CA ASP A 29 4.44 2.68 -14.16
C ASP A 29 4.96 3.89 -15.00
N GLN A 30 4.93 5.09 -14.41
CA GLN A 30 5.45 6.31 -15.02
C GLN A 30 6.98 6.47 -14.98
N GLY A 31 7.73 5.45 -14.53
CA GLY A 31 9.19 5.49 -14.49
C GLY A 31 9.77 6.39 -13.39
N GLY A 32 8.96 6.68 -12.36
CA GLY A 32 9.41 7.42 -11.19
C GLY A 32 10.51 6.66 -10.44
N ASN A 33 11.63 7.33 -10.17
CA ASN A 33 12.83 6.76 -9.54
C ASN A 33 12.66 6.52 -8.01
N PHE A 34 11.43 6.24 -7.57
CA PHE A 34 11.06 6.08 -6.16
C PHE A 34 11.33 4.65 -5.70
N SER A 35 12.60 4.42 -5.38
CA SER A 35 13.10 3.21 -4.71
C SER A 35 12.77 1.91 -5.45
N ASN A 36 13.65 1.57 -6.39
CA ASN A 36 13.71 0.33 -7.17
C ASN A 36 13.50 -0.97 -6.34
N GLY A 37 13.59 -0.91 -5.01
CA GLY A 37 13.30 -2.02 -4.10
C GLY A 37 11.82 -2.26 -3.76
N ILE A 38 10.99 -1.21 -3.63
CA ILE A 38 9.58 -1.39 -3.24
C ILE A 38 8.74 -1.76 -4.48
N CYS A 39 8.98 -1.12 -5.62
CA CYS A 39 8.28 -1.47 -6.86
C CYS A 39 8.68 -2.84 -7.45
N SER A 40 9.85 -3.35 -7.10
CA SER A 40 10.24 -4.72 -7.46
C SER A 40 9.56 -5.78 -6.57
N ILE A 41 9.28 -5.46 -5.30
CA ILE A 41 8.49 -6.34 -4.40
C ILE A 41 7.02 -6.37 -4.81
N THR A 42 6.46 -5.22 -5.22
CA THR A 42 5.08 -5.16 -5.71
C THR A 42 4.94 -5.80 -7.10
N SER A 43 5.96 -5.77 -7.95
CA SER A 43 5.98 -6.55 -9.20
C SER A 43 5.97 -8.08 -8.99
N VAL A 44 6.39 -8.57 -7.82
CA VAL A 44 6.37 -10.01 -7.46
C VAL A 44 5.05 -10.42 -6.82
N VAL A 45 4.29 -9.47 -6.28
CA VAL A 45 2.95 -9.71 -5.72
C VAL A 45 1.92 -9.27 -6.77
N PRO A 46 1.38 -10.20 -7.58
CA PRO A 46 0.37 -9.85 -8.56
C PRO A 46 -0.92 -9.53 -7.81
N TRP A 47 -1.17 -8.24 -7.59
CA TRP A 47 -2.53 -7.77 -7.39
C TRP A 47 -3.18 -7.49 -8.74
#